data_AF-A0A9P0GDB5-F1
#
_entry.id   AF-A0A9P0GDB5-F1
#
_cell.length_a   1.000
_cell.length_b   1.000
_cell.length_c   1.000
_cell.angle_alpha   90.00
_cell.angle_beta   90.00
_cell.angle_gamma   90.00
#
_symmetry.space_group_name_H-M   'P 1'
#
loop_
_entity.id
_entity.type
_entity.pdbx_description
1 polymer ?
#
loop_
_entity_poly.entity_id
_entity_poly.type
_entity_poly.pdbx_seq_one_letter_code
_entity_poly.pdbx_strand_id
1 'polypeptide(L)'
;MKHIHWPVILVPLWFALVNGEPSVHILAGNLDQVVTSTTLEWLPYNKNDKVLLTNAVVAAYQTIEEQKSNEAEVSENETGGNGLVPEPVYVCRAKFNSVWVSGQLRPNKHVCVVSLYQKVTEYKQFDVLVSIEGSARLSWVHKDKYTLISQGAVTSGENILRSFVARRAANSHNKTGSLSHYVGKYTSENLGMFHVVDQNNIEIAYDNGEILVETEPISYELKNIRFDRINKRHPKKQRLLGHAILTNKENSFQRVDSVVTYTYLYNLFWGKGHGLLTGLPLKVTLPNGTQLEGAWALHTELEKKELAPIERDLEAGTAVNVTVRGNYTEMEIPYTATIVQNYKDGEKREIVIRDTKRENKMMDIMAEYTPAYYLHNNSWVPTTTTTTTTSTTTTSTTTKMTTTQEVTPISPPDMQDSKVPDNLQTGDKKHDNMQSDEQNSTIKDAKTGESKSSAASLISSLLTSISLMLTLLMFT
;
A
#
# COMPACT_ATOMS: atom_id res chain seq x y z
N MET A 1 -67.24 10.84 -28.55
CA MET A 1 -66.51 9.65 -28.09
C MET A 1 -65.18 9.60 -28.82
N LYS A 2 -64.08 9.92 -28.13
CA LYS A 2 -62.71 9.84 -28.68
C LYS A 2 -61.99 8.73 -27.91
N HIS A 3 -61.63 7.65 -28.61
CA HIS A 3 -60.80 6.59 -28.07
C HIS A 3 -59.34 7.00 -28.15
N ILE A 4 -58.69 7.07 -26.98
CA ILE A 4 -57.25 7.30 -26.84
C ILE A 4 -56.62 5.91 -26.71
N HIS A 5 -55.79 5.53 -27.68
CA HIS A 5 -54.93 4.35 -27.60
C HIS A 5 -53.54 4.81 -27.14
N TRP A 6 -53.09 4.27 -26.00
CA TRP A 6 -51.73 4.45 -25.47
C TRP A 6 -50.89 3.23 -25.89
N PRO A 7 -49.73 3.40 -26.56
CA PRO A 7 -48.84 2.28 -26.83
C PRO A 7 -48.00 1.97 -25.58
N VAL A 8 -48.14 0.76 -25.07
CA VAL A 8 -47.26 0.20 -24.03
C VAL A 8 -45.91 -0.12 -24.69
N ILE A 9 -44.89 0.68 -24.38
CA ILE A 9 -43.51 0.45 -24.79
C ILE A 9 -42.89 -0.54 -23.79
N LEU A 10 -42.72 -1.80 -24.22
CA LEU A 10 -41.92 -2.80 -23.52
C LEU A 10 -40.43 -2.46 -23.72
N VAL A 11 -39.81 -1.92 -22.68
CA VAL A 11 -38.35 -1.72 -22.60
C VAL A 11 -37.71 -3.08 -22.31
N PRO A 12 -36.76 -3.57 -23.13
CA PRO A 12 -36.06 -4.81 -22.85
C PRO A 12 -35.16 -4.63 -21.63
N LEU A 13 -35.36 -5.53 -20.67
CA LEU A 13 -34.60 -5.69 -19.44
C LEU A 13 -33.11 -5.85 -19.77
N TRP A 14 -32.29 -5.02 -19.13
CA TRP A 14 -30.84 -5.00 -19.29
C TRP A 14 -30.20 -6.37 -19.08
N PHE A 15 -29.22 -6.67 -19.93
CA PHE A 15 -28.28 -7.78 -19.77
C PHE A 15 -27.72 -7.77 -18.33
N ALA A 16 -27.97 -8.85 -17.58
CA ALA A 16 -27.18 -9.16 -16.41
C ALA A 16 -25.76 -9.49 -16.88
N LEU A 17 -24.88 -8.48 -16.84
CA LEU A 17 -23.44 -8.74 -16.82
C LEU A 17 -23.18 -9.56 -15.57
N VAL A 18 -22.83 -10.83 -15.76
CA VAL A 18 -22.29 -11.68 -14.70
C VAL A 18 -20.94 -11.08 -14.35
N ASN A 19 -20.92 -10.15 -13.40
CA ASN A 19 -19.68 -9.65 -12.83
C ASN A 19 -19.04 -10.82 -12.06
N GLY A 20 -17.96 -11.37 -12.61
CA GLY A 20 -17.08 -12.27 -11.88
C GLY A 20 -16.52 -11.55 -10.66
N GLU A 21 -16.27 -12.29 -9.59
CA GLU A 21 -15.72 -11.72 -8.37
C GLU A 21 -14.23 -11.41 -8.58
N PRO A 22 -13.79 -10.14 -8.49
CA PRO A 22 -12.44 -9.76 -8.87
C PRO A 22 -11.37 -10.28 -7.89
N SER A 23 -11.74 -10.69 -6.68
CA SER A 23 -10.77 -11.10 -5.67
C SER A 23 -10.05 -12.39 -6.03
N VAL A 24 -8.73 -12.35 -5.83
CA VAL A 24 -7.86 -13.52 -5.86
C VAL A 24 -7.65 -13.99 -4.43
N HIS A 25 -7.70 -15.29 -4.18
CA HIS A 25 -7.40 -15.84 -2.85
C HIS A 25 -6.11 -16.64 -2.87
N ILE A 26 -5.34 -16.52 -1.80
CA ILE A 26 -4.06 -17.19 -1.59
C ILE A 26 -4.09 -18.02 -0.31
N LEU A 27 -3.33 -19.11 -0.28
CA LEU A 27 -3.24 -19.95 0.91
C LEU A 27 -2.53 -19.21 2.06
N ALA A 28 -3.20 -19.08 3.20
CA ALA A 28 -2.63 -18.44 4.38
C ALA A 28 -1.50 -19.28 5.00
N GLY A 29 -0.72 -18.67 5.89
CA GLY A 29 0.42 -19.34 6.55
C GLY A 29 0.03 -20.52 7.45
N ASN A 30 -1.24 -20.64 7.84
CA ASN A 30 -1.76 -21.81 8.56
C ASN A 30 -2.09 -23.00 7.62
N LEU A 31 -1.93 -22.84 6.30
CA LEU A 31 -2.13 -23.85 5.25
C LEU A 31 -3.56 -24.41 5.11
N ASP A 32 -4.50 -23.96 5.92
CA ASP A 32 -5.90 -24.40 5.88
C ASP A 32 -6.83 -23.32 5.31
N GLN A 33 -6.61 -22.07 5.72
CA GLN A 33 -7.45 -20.94 5.36
C GLN A 33 -6.94 -20.25 4.09
N VAL A 34 -7.86 -19.66 3.35
CA VAL A 34 -7.56 -18.85 2.17
C VAL A 34 -7.85 -17.41 2.52
N VAL A 35 -6.94 -16.51 2.17
CA VAL A 35 -7.08 -15.07 2.40
C VAL A 35 -7.09 -14.34 1.07
N THR A 36 -7.76 -13.19 1.01
CA THR A 36 -7.81 -12.37 -0.20
C THR A 36 -6.48 -11.66 -0.41
N SER A 37 -5.88 -11.84 -1.59
CA SER A 37 -4.71 -11.10 -2.02
C SER A 37 -5.05 -9.63 -2.21
N THR A 38 -4.17 -8.74 -1.75
CA THR A 38 -4.27 -7.31 -2.03
C THR A 38 -3.45 -6.87 -3.23
N THR A 39 -2.68 -7.78 -3.86
CA THR A 39 -1.74 -7.46 -4.95
C THR A 39 -2.14 -8.10 -6.28
N LEU A 40 -3.08 -9.05 -6.26
CA LEU A 40 -3.62 -9.75 -7.42
C LEU A 40 -5.12 -9.54 -7.58
N GLU A 41 -5.56 -9.45 -8.82
CA GLU A 41 -6.98 -9.33 -9.18
C GLU A 41 -7.30 -10.17 -10.43
N TRP A 42 -8.52 -10.69 -10.48
CA TRP A 42 -9.09 -11.31 -11.68
C TRP A 42 -9.88 -10.26 -12.46
N LEU A 43 -9.41 -9.94 -13.66
CA LEU A 43 -10.05 -8.95 -14.52
C LEU A 43 -10.68 -9.60 -15.75
N PRO A 44 -11.92 -9.24 -16.13
CA PRO A 44 -12.57 -9.79 -17.31
C PRO A 44 -11.77 -9.39 -18.56
N TYR A 45 -11.45 -10.37 -19.40
CA TYR A 45 -10.64 -10.13 -20.58
C TYR A 45 -11.45 -9.48 -21.70
N ASN A 46 -10.91 -8.40 -22.27
CA ASN A 46 -11.38 -7.80 -23.50
C ASN A 46 -10.24 -7.72 -24.51
N LYS A 47 -10.45 -8.20 -25.74
CA LYS A 47 -9.44 -8.20 -26.82
C LYS A 47 -8.84 -6.83 -27.10
N ASN A 48 -9.60 -5.76 -26.85
CA ASN A 48 -9.16 -4.38 -27.10
C ASN A 48 -8.28 -3.81 -25.99
N ASP A 49 -8.24 -4.44 -24.81
CA ASP A 49 -7.50 -3.93 -23.65
C ASP A 49 -6.09 -4.53 -23.59
N LYS A 50 -5.19 -3.95 -24.39
CA LYS A 50 -3.76 -4.31 -24.36
C LYS A 50 -3.08 -3.88 -23.05
N VAL A 51 -3.62 -2.88 -22.35
CA VAL A 51 -3.05 -2.37 -21.10
C VAL A 51 -3.17 -3.42 -20.00
N LEU A 52 -4.29 -4.14 -19.95
CA LEU A 52 -4.50 -5.26 -19.03
C LEU A 52 -3.40 -6.32 -19.12
N LEU A 53 -2.95 -6.64 -20.34
CA LEU A 53 -1.93 -7.68 -20.56
C LEU A 53 -0.53 -7.27 -20.08
N THR A 54 -0.25 -5.98 -19.89
CA THR A 54 1.08 -5.52 -19.43
C THR A 54 1.41 -6.00 -18.01
N ASN A 55 0.39 -6.13 -17.16
CA ASN A 55 0.52 -6.59 -15.78
C ASN A 55 -0.05 -8.00 -15.57
N ALA A 56 -0.44 -8.68 -16.65
CA ALA A 56 -1.00 -10.02 -16.59
C ALA A 56 0.07 -11.06 -16.23
N VAL A 57 -0.34 -12.08 -15.47
CA VAL A 57 0.58 -13.12 -14.99
C VAL A 57 0.93 -14.07 -16.14
N VAL A 58 2.21 -14.10 -16.50
CA VAL A 58 2.74 -15.00 -17.53
C VAL A 58 2.89 -16.41 -16.97
N ALA A 59 2.20 -17.35 -17.59
CA ALA A 59 2.23 -18.77 -17.23
C ALA A 59 3.26 -19.56 -18.05
N ALA A 60 3.31 -19.29 -19.36
CA ALA A 60 4.15 -19.99 -20.32
C ALA A 60 4.51 -19.08 -21.51
N TYR A 61 5.26 -19.61 -22.46
CA TYR A 61 5.52 -18.98 -23.76
C TYR A 61 5.12 -19.96 -24.86
N GLN A 62 4.49 -19.43 -25.92
CA GLN A 62 4.15 -20.18 -27.12
C GLN A 62 5.04 -19.72 -28.28
N THR A 63 5.68 -20.67 -28.95
CA THR A 63 6.50 -20.39 -30.13
C THR A 63 5.60 -20.18 -31.35
N ILE A 64 5.69 -19.03 -32.01
CA ILE A 64 4.85 -18.69 -33.18
C ILE A 64 5.75 -18.29 -34.35
N GLU A 65 5.31 -18.58 -35.57
CA GLU A 65 5.98 -18.11 -36.79
C GLU A 65 5.81 -16.60 -36.93
N GLU A 66 6.92 -15.89 -37.06
CA GLU A 66 6.96 -14.47 -37.32
C GLU A 66 6.25 -14.20 -38.65
N GLN A 67 5.13 -13.49 -38.59
CA GLN A 67 4.48 -13.00 -39.79
C GLN A 67 5.43 -11.99 -40.43
N LYS A 68 6.11 -12.40 -41.50
CA LYS A 68 6.81 -11.48 -42.39
C LYS A 68 5.79 -10.49 -42.92
N SER A 69 5.67 -9.34 -42.27
CA SER A 69 4.94 -8.21 -42.83
C SER A 69 5.69 -7.80 -44.09
N ASN A 70 5.03 -7.95 -45.23
CA ASN A 70 5.49 -7.39 -46.49
C ASN A 70 5.52 -5.86 -46.33
N GLU A 71 6.65 -5.31 -45.92
CA GLU A 71 7.23 -4.02 -46.31
C GLU A 71 8.51 -3.78 -45.50
N ALA A 72 9.55 -3.37 -46.22
CA ALA A 72 10.97 -3.32 -45.88
C ALA A 72 11.33 -2.71 -44.50
N GLU A 73 12.34 -3.25 -43.82
CA GLU A 73 13.75 -2.90 -44.02
C GLU A 73 14.68 -3.92 -43.36
N VAL A 74 15.74 -4.25 -44.08
CA VAL A 74 16.80 -5.17 -43.70
C VAL A 74 17.60 -4.54 -42.56
N SER A 75 17.51 -5.11 -41.36
CA SER A 75 18.64 -5.11 -40.43
C SER A 75 19.11 -6.55 -40.29
N GLU A 76 20.06 -6.91 -41.14
CA GLU A 76 20.93 -8.05 -40.91
C GLU A 76 21.76 -7.73 -39.67
N ASN A 77 21.37 -8.28 -38.53
CA ASN A 77 22.31 -8.60 -37.47
C ASN A 77 21.81 -9.84 -36.72
N GLU A 78 22.51 -10.94 -37.00
CA GLU A 78 22.87 -12.00 -36.06
C GLU A 78 21.73 -12.72 -35.33
N THR A 79 21.22 -13.80 -35.93
CA THR A 79 21.52 -15.21 -35.54
C THR A 79 20.58 -16.12 -36.34
N GLY A 80 21.11 -17.12 -37.04
CA GLY A 80 20.32 -18.04 -37.88
C GLY A 80 19.33 -18.91 -37.09
N GLY A 81 18.12 -18.43 -36.85
CA GLY A 81 17.07 -19.17 -36.15
C GLY A 81 15.68 -18.93 -36.74
N ASN A 82 15.25 -19.82 -37.65
CA ASN A 82 13.88 -20.21 -38.04
C ASN A 82 12.67 -19.23 -37.97
N GLY A 83 12.82 -17.91 -37.84
CA GLY A 83 11.68 -16.96 -37.79
C GLY A 83 10.64 -17.30 -36.71
N LEU A 84 11.06 -17.88 -35.59
CA LEU A 84 10.17 -18.31 -34.50
C LEU A 84 10.31 -17.35 -33.31
N VAL A 85 9.24 -16.66 -32.95
CA VAL A 85 9.21 -15.71 -31.82
C VAL A 85 8.38 -16.28 -30.67
N PRO A 86 8.87 -16.25 -29.41
CA PRO A 86 8.09 -16.67 -28.25
C PRO A 86 7.08 -15.58 -27.83
N GLU A 87 5.80 -15.91 -27.82
CA GLU A 87 4.72 -15.03 -27.34
C GLU A 87 4.23 -15.46 -25.94
N PRO A 88 3.99 -14.54 -25.00
CA PRO A 88 3.54 -14.89 -23.66
C PRO A 88 2.13 -15.50 -23.64
N VAL A 89 1.97 -16.55 -22.83
CA VAL A 89 0.70 -17.19 -22.49
C VAL A 89 0.36 -16.79 -21.06
N TYR A 90 -0.80 -16.18 -20.86
CA TYR A 90 -1.22 -15.66 -19.56
C TYR A 90 -2.12 -16.64 -18.80
N VAL A 91 -2.11 -16.53 -17.47
CA VAL A 91 -3.05 -17.25 -16.61
C VAL A 91 -4.46 -16.67 -16.79
N CYS A 92 -5.41 -17.53 -17.11
CA CYS A 92 -6.83 -17.17 -17.16
C CYS A 92 -7.66 -18.11 -16.29
N ARG A 93 -8.90 -17.72 -16.00
CA ARG A 93 -9.90 -18.62 -15.42
C ARG A 93 -11.25 -18.46 -16.11
N ALA A 94 -12.00 -19.55 -16.17
CA ALA A 94 -13.36 -19.56 -16.67
C ALA A 94 -14.27 -20.35 -15.74
N LYS A 95 -15.57 -20.04 -15.79
CA LYS A 95 -16.58 -20.71 -14.97
C LYS A 95 -17.12 -21.94 -15.72
N PHE A 96 -16.83 -23.13 -15.19
CA PHE A 96 -17.32 -24.40 -15.70
C PHE A 96 -18.29 -25.00 -14.69
N ASN A 97 -19.56 -25.21 -15.06
CA ASN A 97 -20.62 -25.73 -14.15
C ASN A 97 -20.61 -25.07 -12.76
N SER A 98 -20.52 -23.73 -12.73
CA SER A 98 -20.44 -22.91 -11.51
C SER A 98 -19.13 -22.96 -10.72
N VAL A 99 -18.12 -23.71 -11.16
CA VAL A 99 -16.80 -23.76 -10.55
C VAL A 99 -15.80 -22.93 -11.36
N TRP A 100 -15.01 -22.09 -10.69
CA TRP A 100 -13.92 -21.37 -11.32
C TRP A 100 -12.72 -22.30 -11.52
N VAL A 101 -12.23 -22.36 -12.76
CA VAL A 101 -11.13 -23.25 -13.15
C VAL A 101 -10.08 -22.43 -13.88
N SER A 102 -8.82 -22.55 -13.47
CA SER A 102 -7.69 -21.92 -14.13
C SER A 102 -7.27 -22.66 -15.40
N GLY A 103 -6.68 -21.92 -16.31
CA GLY A 103 -6.13 -22.42 -17.55
C GLY A 103 -5.21 -21.40 -18.21
N GLN A 104 -5.11 -21.48 -19.53
CA GLN A 104 -4.20 -20.67 -20.34
C GLN A 104 -4.93 -19.83 -21.39
N LEU A 105 -4.55 -18.56 -21.48
CA LEU A 105 -4.94 -17.67 -22.55
C LEU A 105 -4.05 -17.94 -23.77
N ARG A 106 -4.64 -18.49 -24.85
CA ARG A 106 -3.91 -18.72 -26.09
C ARG A 106 -3.77 -17.42 -26.89
N PRO A 107 -2.54 -16.96 -27.21
CA PRO A 107 -2.31 -15.68 -27.90
C PRO A 107 -3.05 -15.59 -29.23
N ASN A 108 -2.92 -16.61 -30.10
CA ASN A 108 -3.51 -16.60 -31.44
C ASN A 108 -5.05 -16.58 -31.46
N LYS A 109 -5.69 -17.26 -30.50
CA LYS A 109 -7.14 -17.45 -30.49
C LYS A 109 -7.88 -16.47 -29.60
N HIS A 110 -7.19 -15.82 -28.65
CA HIS A 110 -7.80 -14.97 -27.62
C HIS A 110 -8.92 -15.68 -26.84
N VAL A 111 -8.73 -16.97 -26.56
CA VAL A 111 -9.66 -17.79 -25.76
C VAL A 111 -8.92 -18.36 -24.56
N CYS A 112 -9.65 -18.50 -23.45
CA CYS A 112 -9.16 -19.22 -22.28
C CYS A 112 -9.45 -20.70 -22.45
N VAL A 113 -8.39 -21.51 -22.43
CA VAL A 113 -8.49 -22.98 -22.50
C VAL A 113 -8.37 -23.53 -21.09
N VAL A 114 -9.45 -24.13 -20.61
CA VAL A 114 -9.53 -24.74 -19.26
C VAL A 114 -9.87 -26.22 -19.37
N SER A 115 -9.51 -27.00 -18.36
CA SER A 115 -9.85 -28.41 -18.28
C SER A 115 -10.50 -28.77 -16.94
N LEU A 116 -11.57 -29.54 -17.00
CA LEU A 116 -12.24 -30.11 -15.82
C LEU A 116 -12.77 -31.50 -16.18
N TYR A 117 -12.46 -32.49 -15.33
CA TYR A 117 -12.88 -33.89 -15.51
C TYR A 117 -12.55 -34.47 -16.90
N GLN A 118 -11.30 -34.33 -17.35
CA GLN A 118 -10.81 -34.83 -18.65
C GLN A 118 -11.42 -34.14 -19.87
N LYS A 119 -12.23 -33.09 -19.67
CA LYS A 119 -12.83 -32.30 -20.74
C LYS A 119 -12.14 -30.95 -20.85
N VAL A 120 -11.47 -30.72 -21.98
CA VAL A 120 -10.90 -29.43 -22.35
C VAL A 120 -11.96 -28.61 -23.08
N THR A 121 -12.13 -27.34 -22.69
CA THR A 121 -13.12 -26.44 -23.32
C THR A 121 -12.51 -25.05 -23.49
N GLU A 122 -12.80 -24.43 -24.63
CA GLU A 122 -12.38 -23.07 -24.96
C GLU A 122 -13.49 -22.07 -24.59
N TYR A 123 -13.17 -21.06 -23.79
CA TYR A 123 -14.09 -20.02 -23.35
C TYR A 123 -13.71 -18.66 -23.95
N LYS A 124 -14.72 -17.93 -24.45
CA LYS A 124 -14.58 -16.54 -24.93
C LYS A 124 -14.79 -15.50 -23.83
N GLN A 125 -15.56 -15.84 -22.80
CA GLN A 125 -15.77 -15.02 -21.60
C GLN A 125 -14.98 -15.66 -20.46
N PHE A 126 -13.98 -14.94 -19.98
CA PHE A 126 -13.05 -15.40 -18.96
C PHE A 126 -12.36 -14.22 -18.29
N ASP A 127 -11.76 -14.48 -17.14
CA ASP A 127 -10.94 -13.51 -16.43
C ASP A 127 -9.47 -13.86 -16.61
N VAL A 128 -8.61 -12.85 -16.57
CA VAL A 128 -7.15 -12.97 -16.59
C VAL A 128 -6.61 -12.57 -15.23
N LEU A 129 -5.60 -13.29 -14.75
CA LEU A 129 -4.93 -12.96 -13.51
C LEU A 129 -3.98 -11.79 -13.75
N VAL A 130 -4.16 -10.70 -13.01
CA VAL A 130 -3.38 -9.47 -13.18
C VAL A 130 -2.78 -9.07 -11.84
N SER A 131 -1.52 -8.62 -11.88
CA SER A 131 -0.90 -7.96 -10.74
C SER A 131 -1.26 -6.48 -10.72
N ILE A 132 -1.86 -6.03 -9.62
CA ILE A 132 -2.27 -4.64 -9.45
C ILE A 132 -1.02 -3.76 -9.50
N GLU A 133 -0.89 -2.94 -10.55
CA GLU A 133 0.28 -2.07 -10.79
C GLU A 133 1.63 -2.79 -10.76
N GLY A 134 1.66 -4.11 -11.03
CA GLY A 134 2.87 -4.91 -10.94
C GLY A 134 3.42 -5.04 -9.51
N SER A 135 2.57 -4.94 -8.48
CA SER A 135 2.98 -4.98 -7.08
C SER A 135 3.23 -6.38 -6.51
N ALA A 136 2.69 -7.41 -7.14
CA ALA A 136 2.74 -8.78 -6.67
C ALA A 136 4.08 -9.43 -7.00
N ARG A 137 4.76 -9.98 -6.00
CA ARG A 137 5.94 -10.84 -6.23
C ARG A 137 5.47 -12.28 -6.41
N LEU A 138 5.53 -12.74 -7.65
CA LEU A 138 5.08 -14.07 -8.04
C LEU A 138 6.28 -14.98 -8.30
N SER A 139 6.19 -16.21 -7.84
CA SER A 139 7.15 -17.26 -8.12
C SER A 139 6.45 -18.57 -8.44
N TRP A 140 7.09 -19.38 -9.26
CA TRP A 140 6.63 -20.73 -9.57
C TRP A 140 7.42 -21.70 -8.68
N VAL A 141 6.73 -22.31 -7.72
CA VAL A 141 7.36 -23.17 -6.71
C VAL A 141 7.09 -24.63 -7.05
N HIS A 142 8.15 -25.43 -7.09
CA HIS A 142 8.05 -26.86 -7.35
C HIS A 142 7.17 -27.54 -6.30
N LYS A 143 6.29 -28.43 -6.77
CA LYS A 143 5.41 -29.24 -5.93
C LYS A 143 5.30 -30.65 -6.52
N ASP A 144 5.41 -31.62 -5.62
CA ASP A 144 5.22 -33.06 -5.88
C ASP A 144 4.19 -33.62 -4.89
N LYS A 145 3.94 -34.94 -4.91
CA LYS A 145 3.02 -35.60 -3.96
C LYS A 145 3.49 -35.65 -2.50
N TYR A 146 4.75 -35.33 -2.21
CA TYR A 146 5.37 -35.47 -0.88
C TYR A 146 5.58 -34.14 -0.16
N THR A 147 5.60 -33.05 -0.92
CA THR A 147 5.75 -31.68 -0.42
C THR A 147 4.39 -31.12 0.01
N LEU A 148 4.37 -30.21 0.98
CA LEU A 148 3.16 -29.45 1.32
C LEU A 148 2.94 -28.33 0.30
N ILE A 149 1.71 -27.82 0.21
CA ILE A 149 1.42 -26.64 -0.59
C ILE A 149 2.06 -25.43 0.10
N SER A 150 2.83 -24.65 -0.64
CA SER A 150 3.48 -23.45 -0.12
C SER A 150 2.47 -22.40 0.34
N GLN A 151 2.79 -21.69 1.42
CA GLN A 151 2.06 -20.46 1.78
C GLN A 151 2.07 -19.48 0.60
N GLY A 152 0.95 -18.79 0.38
CA GLY A 152 0.79 -17.84 -0.72
C GLY A 152 0.37 -18.49 -2.04
N ALA A 153 0.11 -19.80 -2.07
CA ALA A 153 -0.35 -20.48 -3.27
C ALA A 153 -1.67 -19.88 -3.79
N VAL A 154 -1.67 -19.47 -5.06
CA VAL A 154 -2.77 -18.76 -5.70
C VAL A 154 -3.88 -19.73 -6.10
N THR A 155 -5.11 -19.42 -5.69
CA THR A 155 -6.29 -20.21 -6.00
C THR A 155 -7.04 -19.67 -7.21
N SER A 156 -7.72 -20.57 -7.91
CA SER A 156 -8.54 -20.25 -9.08
C SER A 156 -9.94 -19.74 -8.69
N GLY A 157 -10.38 -19.98 -7.45
CA GLY A 157 -11.64 -19.47 -6.88
C GLY A 157 -11.89 -19.95 -5.44
N GLU A 158 -12.96 -19.46 -4.83
CA GLU A 158 -13.30 -19.61 -3.39
C GLU A 158 -14.02 -20.93 -3.02
N ASN A 159 -14.37 -21.77 -4.01
CA ASN A 159 -15.20 -22.95 -3.78
C ASN A 159 -14.52 -24.03 -2.91
N ILE A 160 -15.35 -24.89 -2.30
CA ILE A 160 -14.90 -26.09 -1.55
C ILE A 160 -13.95 -26.96 -2.39
N LEU A 161 -14.22 -27.06 -3.70
CA LEU A 161 -13.34 -27.68 -4.70
C LEU A 161 -12.27 -26.69 -5.17
N ARG A 162 -11.54 -26.10 -4.22
CA ARG A 162 -10.49 -25.12 -4.53
C ARG A 162 -9.39 -25.82 -5.33
N SER A 163 -9.03 -25.19 -6.44
CA SER A 163 -7.88 -25.60 -7.25
C SER A 163 -6.87 -24.46 -7.26
N PHE A 164 -5.60 -24.83 -7.39
CA PHE A 164 -4.48 -23.89 -7.40
C PHE A 164 -3.99 -23.70 -8.83
N VAL A 165 -3.55 -22.49 -9.16
CA VAL A 165 -2.95 -22.19 -10.46
C VAL A 165 -1.64 -22.95 -10.56
N ALA A 166 -1.51 -23.80 -11.58
CA ALA A 166 -0.35 -24.66 -11.73
C ALA A 166 0.11 -24.78 -13.18
N ARG A 167 1.38 -25.11 -13.33
CA ARG A 167 1.99 -25.42 -14.63
C ARG A 167 3.00 -26.55 -14.51
N ARG A 168 3.41 -27.09 -15.64
CA ARG A 168 4.48 -28.09 -15.74
C ARG A 168 5.31 -27.81 -16.97
N ALA A 169 6.63 -27.98 -16.86
CA ALA A 169 7.52 -27.92 -18.01
C ALA A 169 7.03 -28.86 -19.12
N ALA A 170 6.88 -28.32 -20.32
CA ALA A 170 6.49 -29.08 -21.49
C ALA A 170 7.72 -29.75 -22.11
N ASN A 171 7.53 -30.92 -22.70
CA ASN A 171 8.54 -31.52 -23.57
C ASN A 171 8.49 -30.80 -24.92
N SER A 172 8.97 -29.56 -24.93
CA SER A 172 8.92 -28.68 -26.10
C SER A 172 9.95 -29.14 -27.15
N HIS A 173 9.48 -29.44 -28.35
CA HIS A 173 10.31 -29.45 -29.54
C HIS A 173 10.15 -28.06 -30.15
N ASN A 174 11.23 -27.32 -30.43
CA ASN A 174 11.26 -25.99 -31.05
C ASN A 174 10.53 -25.94 -32.41
N LYS A 175 9.20 -26.04 -32.37
CA LYS A 175 8.28 -26.17 -33.48
C LYS A 175 7.19 -25.14 -33.30
N THR A 176 6.64 -24.66 -34.40
CA THR A 176 5.51 -23.74 -34.38
C THR A 176 4.36 -24.29 -33.54
N GLY A 177 3.87 -23.48 -32.61
CA GLY A 177 2.80 -23.81 -31.69
C GLY A 177 3.24 -24.50 -30.38
N SER A 178 4.53 -24.85 -30.22
CA SER A 178 5.04 -25.48 -29.01
C SER A 178 4.93 -24.56 -27.80
N LEU A 179 4.55 -25.13 -26.65
CA LEU A 179 4.51 -24.43 -25.36
C LEU A 179 5.78 -24.70 -24.57
N SER A 180 6.27 -23.72 -23.82
CA SER A 180 7.34 -23.93 -22.84
C SER A 180 6.85 -24.70 -21.61
N HIS A 181 5.61 -24.42 -21.17
CA HIS A 181 4.96 -25.07 -20.05
C HIS A 181 3.50 -25.37 -20.39
N TYR A 182 3.00 -26.52 -19.93
CA TYR A 182 1.58 -26.82 -19.92
C TYR A 182 0.97 -26.22 -18.67
N VAL A 183 -0.12 -25.47 -18.84
CA VAL A 183 -0.78 -24.71 -17.77
C VAL A 183 -2.12 -25.35 -17.47
N GLY A 184 -2.53 -25.29 -16.21
CA GLY A 184 -3.84 -25.75 -15.78
C GLY A 184 -4.04 -25.52 -14.30
N LYS A 185 -4.28 -26.60 -13.57
CA LYS A 185 -4.59 -26.53 -12.14
C LYS A 185 -3.99 -27.68 -11.35
N TYR A 186 -3.81 -27.44 -10.06
CA TYR A 186 -3.50 -28.45 -9.07
C TYR A 186 -4.70 -28.63 -8.15
N THR A 187 -5.10 -29.87 -7.94
CA THR A 187 -6.18 -30.23 -7.00
C THR A 187 -5.56 -31.03 -5.87
N SER A 188 -5.81 -30.66 -4.61
CA SER A 188 -5.27 -31.34 -3.42
C SER A 188 -5.95 -32.68 -3.10
N GLU A 189 -6.99 -33.04 -3.84
CA GLU A 189 -7.70 -34.32 -3.69
C GLU A 189 -6.81 -35.49 -4.13
N ASN A 190 -6.98 -36.67 -3.50
CA ASN A 190 -6.33 -37.93 -3.88
C ASN A 190 -4.79 -37.84 -4.02
N LEU A 191 -4.09 -37.42 -2.95
CA LEU A 191 -2.62 -37.21 -2.91
C LEU A 191 -2.10 -36.04 -3.77
N GLY A 192 -3.01 -35.31 -4.42
CA GLY A 192 -2.69 -34.10 -5.15
C GLY A 192 -2.20 -34.36 -6.56
N MET A 193 -2.96 -33.94 -7.56
CA MET A 193 -2.64 -34.14 -8.97
C MET A 193 -2.68 -32.83 -9.76
N PHE A 194 -1.74 -32.71 -10.70
CA PHE A 194 -1.70 -31.64 -11.68
C PHE A 194 -2.52 -32.04 -12.89
N HIS A 195 -3.47 -31.20 -13.28
CA HIS A 195 -4.26 -31.35 -14.50
C HIS A 195 -3.89 -30.19 -15.42
N VAL A 196 -3.12 -30.49 -16.46
CA VAL A 196 -2.59 -29.47 -17.39
C VAL A 196 -3.05 -29.76 -18.80
N VAL A 197 -3.15 -28.71 -19.62
CA VAL A 197 -3.58 -28.83 -21.02
C VAL A 197 -2.38 -28.72 -21.94
N ASP A 198 -2.20 -29.73 -22.80
CA ASP A 198 -1.14 -29.74 -23.79
C ASP A 198 -1.42 -28.81 -24.99
N GLN A 199 -0.54 -28.84 -26.00
CA GLN A 199 -0.71 -28.08 -27.25
C GLN A 199 -1.85 -28.58 -28.14
N ASN A 200 -2.30 -29.82 -27.97
CA ASN A 200 -3.36 -30.46 -28.75
C ASN A 200 -4.74 -30.38 -28.06
N ASN A 201 -4.86 -29.59 -26.99
CA ASN A 201 -6.06 -29.51 -26.16
C ASN A 201 -6.46 -30.85 -25.52
N ILE A 202 -5.46 -31.61 -25.06
CA ILE A 202 -5.62 -32.85 -24.29
C ILE A 202 -5.25 -32.55 -22.83
N GLU A 203 -6.11 -32.98 -21.90
CA GLU A 203 -5.79 -32.94 -20.47
C GLU A 203 -4.85 -34.08 -20.11
N ILE A 204 -3.73 -33.74 -19.48
CA ILE A 204 -2.74 -34.70 -19.00
C ILE A 204 -2.61 -34.53 -17.48
N ALA A 205 -2.67 -35.67 -16.79
CA ALA A 205 -2.50 -35.73 -15.35
C ALA A 205 -1.05 -36.04 -14.98
N TYR A 206 -0.53 -35.34 -13.98
CA TYR A 206 0.85 -35.46 -13.52
C TYR A 206 0.93 -35.43 -12.00
N ASP A 207 1.96 -36.06 -11.45
CA ASP A 207 2.24 -36.15 -10.00
C ASP A 207 3.16 -35.03 -9.49
N ASN A 208 3.85 -34.34 -10.40
CA ASN A 208 4.71 -33.21 -10.11
C ASN A 208 4.54 -32.05 -11.11
N GLY A 209 4.86 -30.85 -10.65
CA GLY A 209 4.75 -29.60 -11.39
C GLY A 209 5.18 -28.40 -10.56
N GLU A 210 4.68 -27.24 -10.93
CA GLU A 210 4.92 -25.96 -10.27
C GLU A 210 3.59 -25.29 -9.94
N ILE A 211 3.49 -24.69 -8.76
CA ILE A 211 2.32 -23.91 -8.32
C ILE A 211 2.71 -22.43 -8.30
N LEU A 212 1.78 -21.57 -8.70
CA LEU A 212 1.95 -20.13 -8.60
C LEU A 212 1.81 -19.69 -7.14
N VAL A 213 2.83 -19.01 -6.63
CA VAL A 213 2.89 -18.52 -5.25
C VAL A 213 3.13 -17.02 -5.24
N GLU A 214 2.29 -16.31 -4.49
CA GLU A 214 2.49 -14.92 -4.12
C GLU A 214 3.31 -14.83 -2.84
N THR A 215 4.44 -14.12 -2.89
CA THR A 215 5.27 -13.86 -1.72
C THR A 215 4.91 -12.49 -1.15
N GLU A 216 4.49 -12.45 0.12
CA GLU A 216 4.14 -11.21 0.82
C GLU A 216 5.39 -10.49 1.36
N PRO A 217 5.46 -9.14 1.26
CA PRO A 217 6.51 -8.35 1.91
C PRO A 217 6.35 -8.29 3.43
N ILE A 218 7.44 -8.00 4.14
CA ILE A 218 7.47 -7.85 5.61
C ILE A 218 7.51 -6.40 6.09
N SER A 219 7.97 -5.47 5.25
CA SER A 219 8.00 -4.05 5.56
C SER A 219 8.08 -3.22 4.29
N TYR A 220 7.74 -1.94 4.42
CA TYR A 220 7.84 -0.95 3.37
C TYR A 220 8.79 0.18 3.75
N GLU A 221 9.47 0.71 2.73
CA GLU A 221 10.27 1.93 2.84
C GLU A 221 9.82 2.94 1.78
N LEU A 222 9.39 4.12 2.19
CA LEU A 222 8.93 5.18 1.30
C LEU A 222 10.07 6.17 1.02
N LYS A 223 10.46 6.29 -0.25
CA LYS A 223 11.56 7.14 -0.73
C LYS A 223 11.09 8.10 -1.83
N ASN A 224 11.94 9.08 -2.15
CA ASN A 224 11.77 9.99 -3.28
C ASN A 224 10.39 10.69 -3.31
N ILE A 225 9.91 11.11 -2.14
CA ILE A 225 8.58 11.70 -1.98
C ILE A 225 8.54 13.08 -2.63
N ARG A 226 7.66 13.25 -3.61
CA ARG A 226 7.37 14.51 -4.28
C ARG A 226 5.94 14.92 -3.94
N PHE A 227 5.80 15.98 -3.15
CA PHE A 227 4.49 16.54 -2.81
C PHE A 227 3.99 17.43 -3.92
N ASP A 228 2.78 17.17 -4.41
CA ASP A 228 2.08 18.05 -5.33
C ASP A 228 1.28 19.07 -4.51
N ARG A 229 1.91 20.22 -4.23
CA ARG A 229 1.29 21.30 -3.46
C ARG A 229 0.41 22.13 -4.40
N ILE A 230 -0.75 21.58 -4.73
CA ILE A 230 -1.82 22.39 -5.30
C ILE A 230 -2.30 23.32 -4.18
N ASN A 231 -2.35 24.63 -4.43
CA ASN A 231 -2.85 25.65 -3.50
C ASN A 231 -4.35 25.45 -3.22
N LYS A 232 -4.70 24.43 -2.44
CA LYS A 232 -6.05 24.19 -1.95
C LYS A 232 -6.21 24.84 -0.59
N ARG A 233 -7.33 25.53 -0.39
CA ARG A 233 -7.67 26.11 0.90
C ARG A 233 -8.09 24.99 1.84
N HIS A 234 -7.27 24.71 2.84
CA HIS A 234 -7.58 23.69 3.85
C HIS A 234 -8.56 24.24 4.90
N PRO A 235 -9.49 23.40 5.42
CA PRO A 235 -10.37 23.80 6.49
C PRO A 235 -9.56 24.10 7.75
N LYS A 236 -9.67 25.32 8.27
CA LYS A 236 -8.99 25.78 9.48
C LYS A 236 -10.00 25.84 10.63
N LYS A 237 -9.71 25.16 11.74
CA LYS A 237 -10.49 25.26 12.97
C LYS A 237 -9.67 26.01 14.02
N GLN A 238 -10.06 27.24 14.31
CA GLN A 238 -9.39 28.02 15.34
C GLN A 238 -9.55 27.37 16.71
N ARG A 239 -8.47 27.28 17.47
CA ARG A 239 -8.41 26.75 18.82
C ARG A 239 -7.66 27.72 19.72
N LEU A 240 -8.16 27.85 20.94
CA LEU A 240 -7.49 28.55 22.01
C LEU A 240 -6.42 27.64 22.61
N LEU A 241 -5.16 28.10 22.61
CA LEU A 241 -4.01 27.30 23.05
C LEU A 241 -3.63 27.59 24.50
N GLY A 242 -3.83 28.83 24.95
CA GLY A 242 -3.55 29.23 26.32
C GLY A 242 -3.67 30.73 26.56
N HIS A 243 -3.49 31.11 27.82
CA HIS A 243 -3.44 32.50 28.25
C HIS A 243 -2.15 32.72 29.03
N ALA A 244 -1.59 33.92 28.93
CA ALA A 244 -0.46 34.36 29.73
C ALA A 244 -0.63 35.84 30.07
N ILE A 245 0.06 36.28 31.12
CA ILE A 245 0.11 37.68 31.52
C ILE A 245 1.57 38.08 31.50
N LEU A 246 1.90 39.06 30.66
CA LEU A 246 3.21 39.68 30.63
C LEU A 246 3.18 40.86 31.60
N THR A 247 4.08 40.89 32.57
CA THR A 247 4.12 41.94 33.60
C THR A 247 5.50 42.57 33.67
N ASN A 248 5.57 43.90 33.59
CA ASN A 248 6.79 44.66 33.89
C ASN A 248 6.69 45.26 35.30
N LYS A 249 7.42 44.67 36.25
CA LYS A 249 7.50 45.16 37.64
C LYS A 249 8.67 46.12 37.87
N GLU A 250 9.53 46.31 36.88
CA GLU A 250 10.68 47.19 36.96
C GLU A 250 10.27 48.65 36.75
N ASN A 251 11.15 49.57 37.17
CA ASN A 251 10.92 51.02 37.05
C ASN A 251 11.29 51.59 35.67
N SER A 252 11.63 50.74 34.69
CA SER A 252 12.06 51.14 33.35
C SER A 252 11.29 50.39 32.26
N PHE A 253 11.30 50.96 31.05
CA PHE A 253 10.80 50.28 29.85
C PHE A 253 11.59 48.99 29.59
N GLN A 254 10.90 47.86 29.46
CA GLN A 254 11.52 46.55 29.33
C GLN A 254 10.75 45.66 28.36
N ARG A 255 11.50 44.86 27.58
CA ARG A 255 10.97 43.74 26.81
C ARG A 255 10.69 42.57 27.75
N VAL A 256 9.42 42.19 27.87
CA VAL A 256 9.00 41.05 28.68
C VAL A 256 8.67 39.89 27.75
N ASP A 257 9.34 38.77 27.96
CA ASP A 257 9.14 37.52 27.24
C ASP A 257 8.54 36.43 28.14
N SER A 258 7.76 35.55 27.54
CA SER A 258 7.21 34.36 28.20
C SER A 258 6.95 33.28 27.15
N VAL A 259 6.60 32.07 27.61
CA VAL A 259 6.36 30.92 26.74
C VAL A 259 5.08 30.23 27.16
N VAL A 260 4.17 30.03 26.21
CA VAL A 260 2.94 29.25 26.41
C VAL A 260 3.15 27.86 25.85
N THR A 261 3.06 26.84 26.71
CA THR A 261 3.09 25.43 26.27
C THR A 261 1.69 25.00 25.88
N TYR A 262 1.53 24.38 24.71
CA TYR A 262 0.27 23.80 24.29
C TYR A 262 0.45 22.36 23.80
N THR A 263 -0.59 21.55 23.95
CA THR A 263 -0.60 20.17 23.47
C THR A 263 -1.66 20.02 22.39
N TYR A 264 -1.36 19.22 21.38
CA TYR A 264 -2.32 18.88 20.33
C TYR A 264 -2.10 17.46 19.84
N LEU A 265 -3.17 16.87 19.31
CA LEU A 265 -3.12 15.57 18.68
C LEU A 265 -2.63 15.73 17.23
N TYR A 266 -1.48 15.16 16.92
CA TYR A 266 -0.93 15.09 15.57
C TYR A 266 -1.35 13.77 14.92
N ASN A 267 -2.07 13.85 13.80
CA ASN A 267 -2.48 12.67 13.05
C ASN A 267 -1.84 12.68 11.66
N LEU A 268 -1.24 11.55 11.29
CA LEU A 268 -0.57 11.35 10.01
C LEU A 268 -1.05 10.07 9.35
N PHE A 269 -1.42 10.16 8.07
CA PHE A 269 -1.83 9.02 7.25
C PHE A 269 -1.25 9.17 5.84
N TRP A 270 -0.62 8.12 5.33
CA TRP A 270 0.11 8.14 4.06
C TRP A 270 -0.72 7.67 2.86
N GLY A 271 -1.99 7.32 3.04
CA GLY A 271 -2.76 6.66 1.99
C GLY A 271 -2.68 5.14 2.10
N LYS A 272 -3.44 4.46 1.25
CA LYS A 272 -3.54 2.98 1.24
C LYS A 272 -2.70 2.37 0.10
N GLY A 273 -2.52 3.11 -0.99
CA GLY A 273 -2.02 2.60 -2.26
C GLY A 273 -2.89 1.48 -2.84
N HIS A 274 -2.79 1.27 -4.14
CA HIS A 274 -3.32 0.06 -4.76
C HIS A 274 -2.23 -1.01 -4.75
N GLY A 275 -2.60 -2.29 -4.60
CA GLY A 275 -1.61 -3.37 -4.69
C GLY A 275 -0.69 -3.53 -3.47
N LEU A 276 -1.03 -2.96 -2.30
CA LEU A 276 -0.16 -2.98 -1.11
C LEU A 276 -0.90 -3.50 0.12
N LEU A 277 -0.18 -4.26 0.95
CA LEU A 277 -0.71 -4.84 2.18
C LEU A 277 -0.81 -3.77 3.27
N THR A 278 -1.96 -3.68 3.92
CA THR A 278 -2.18 -2.71 5.00
C THR A 278 -1.57 -3.17 6.31
N GLY A 279 -1.07 -2.24 7.13
CA GLY A 279 -0.60 -2.52 8.49
C GLY A 279 0.84 -3.02 8.60
N LEU A 280 1.57 -3.15 7.48
CA LEU A 280 2.99 -3.48 7.52
C LEU A 280 3.84 -2.31 8.07
N PRO A 281 4.95 -2.58 8.78
CA PRO A 281 5.89 -1.55 9.23
C PRO A 281 6.37 -0.68 8.07
N LEU A 282 6.32 0.63 8.27
CA LEU A 282 6.67 1.64 7.28
C LEU A 282 7.81 2.51 7.79
N LYS A 283 8.84 2.67 6.97
CA LYS A 283 9.90 3.68 7.16
C LYS A 283 9.80 4.73 6.07
N VAL A 284 9.63 5.99 6.45
CA VAL A 284 9.47 7.09 5.51
C VAL A 284 10.70 7.98 5.55
N THR A 285 11.37 8.14 4.41
CA THR A 285 12.47 9.10 4.25
C THR A 285 11.93 10.35 3.58
N LEU A 286 11.81 11.42 4.36
CA LEU A 286 11.37 12.72 3.86
C LEU A 286 12.49 13.41 3.05
N PRO A 287 12.16 14.36 2.16
CA PRO A 287 13.16 15.09 1.37
C PRO A 287 14.17 15.90 2.20
N ASN A 288 13.83 16.22 3.45
CA ASN A 288 14.71 16.91 4.40
C ASN A 288 15.68 15.95 5.13
N GLY A 289 15.70 14.65 4.77
CA GLY A 289 16.51 13.62 5.42
C GLY A 289 15.92 13.07 6.73
N THR A 290 14.80 13.61 7.21
CA THR A 290 14.13 13.08 8.41
C THR A 290 13.51 11.72 8.12
N GLN A 291 13.74 10.77 9.01
CA GLN A 291 13.11 9.45 8.97
C GLN A 291 11.93 9.41 9.93
N LEU A 292 10.80 8.92 9.44
CA LEU A 292 9.60 8.64 10.25
C LEU A 292 9.32 7.15 10.21
N GLU A 293 8.94 6.60 11.36
CA GLU A 293 8.47 5.22 11.46
C GLU A 293 6.97 5.21 11.72
N GLY A 294 6.29 4.18 11.21
CA GLY A 294 4.86 4.01 11.39
C GLY A 294 4.38 2.70 10.77
N ALA A 295 3.09 2.64 10.44
CA ALA A 295 2.51 1.51 9.72
C ALA A 295 1.82 1.99 8.44
N TRP A 296 1.94 1.20 7.38
CA TRP A 296 1.34 1.52 6.09
C TRP A 296 -0.19 1.48 6.16
N ALA A 297 -0.85 2.44 5.50
CA ALA A 297 -2.31 2.55 5.46
C ALA A 297 -2.99 2.64 6.84
N LEU A 298 -2.27 3.02 7.89
CA LEU A 298 -2.82 3.25 9.23
C LEU A 298 -2.54 4.67 9.69
N HIS A 299 -3.44 5.20 10.50
CA HIS A 299 -3.26 6.52 11.12
C HIS A 299 -2.21 6.41 12.23
N THR A 300 -1.21 7.27 12.17
CA THR A 300 -0.26 7.50 13.26
C THR A 300 -0.77 8.68 14.06
N GLU A 301 -1.16 8.44 15.31
CA GLU A 301 -1.63 9.47 16.24
C GLU A 301 -0.56 9.70 17.31
N LEU A 302 -0.17 10.96 17.52
CA LEU A 302 0.85 11.34 18.48
C LEU A 302 0.41 12.60 19.21
N GLU A 303 0.42 12.60 20.54
CA GLU A 303 0.26 13.84 21.29
C GLU A 303 1.56 14.65 21.24
N LYS A 304 1.54 15.80 20.55
CA LYS A 304 2.68 16.71 20.47
C LYS A 304 2.52 17.84 21.47
N LYS A 305 3.61 18.16 22.16
CA LYS A 305 3.73 19.34 23.01
C LYS A 305 4.67 20.33 22.33
N GLU A 306 4.20 21.54 22.13
CA GLU A 306 4.96 22.62 21.49
C GLU A 306 4.91 23.89 22.34
N LEU A 307 5.86 24.79 22.10
CA LEU A 307 6.06 26.03 22.83
C LEU A 307 5.79 27.21 21.90
N ALA A 308 4.90 28.11 22.31
CA ALA A 308 4.66 29.39 21.66
C ALA A 308 5.38 30.50 22.44
N PRO A 309 6.49 31.06 21.93
CA PRO A 309 7.11 32.23 22.53
C PRO A 309 6.22 33.44 22.34
N ILE A 310 6.08 34.24 23.39
CA ILE A 310 5.32 35.49 23.40
C ILE A 310 6.19 36.59 23.98
N GLU A 311 6.12 37.79 23.39
CA GLU A 311 6.98 38.90 23.79
C GLU A 311 6.29 40.23 23.53
N ARG A 312 6.51 41.18 24.45
CA ARG A 312 6.00 42.54 24.31
C ARG A 312 6.87 43.51 25.08
N ASP A 313 7.09 44.68 24.51
CA ASP A 313 7.71 45.78 25.22
C ASP A 313 6.67 46.50 26.08
N LEU A 314 6.97 46.65 27.36
CA LEU A 314 6.06 47.19 28.38
C LEU A 314 6.70 48.34 29.14
N GLU A 315 5.93 49.38 29.40
CA GLU A 315 6.32 50.47 30.28
C GLU A 315 6.36 50.02 31.75
N ALA A 316 7.04 50.78 32.59
CA ALA A 316 7.19 50.50 34.01
C ALA A 316 5.83 50.35 34.71
N GLY A 317 5.66 49.28 35.49
CA GLY A 317 4.44 49.05 36.25
C GLY A 317 3.20 48.69 35.40
N THR A 318 3.39 48.18 34.17
CA THR A 318 2.30 47.78 33.27
C THR A 318 2.24 46.27 33.04
N ALA A 319 1.07 45.79 32.63
CA ALA A 319 0.83 44.40 32.27
C ALA A 319 -0.06 44.29 31.03
N VAL A 320 0.07 43.18 30.32
CA VAL A 320 -0.75 42.85 29.14
C VAL A 320 -1.22 41.40 29.26
N ASN A 321 -2.50 41.17 28.99
CA ASN A 321 -3.04 39.83 28.84
C ASN A 321 -2.82 39.35 27.41
N VAL A 322 -2.28 38.14 27.27
CA VAL A 322 -1.96 37.52 26.00
C VAL A 322 -2.79 36.26 25.84
N THR A 323 -3.52 36.19 24.74
CA THR A 323 -4.31 35.01 24.37
C THR A 323 -3.68 34.36 23.15
N VAL A 324 -3.19 33.13 23.29
CA VAL A 324 -2.58 32.41 22.19
C VAL A 324 -3.64 31.57 21.48
N ARG A 325 -3.78 31.78 20.18
CA ARG A 325 -4.73 31.09 19.30
C ARG A 325 -3.96 30.42 18.16
N GLY A 326 -4.44 29.28 17.71
CA GLY A 326 -3.87 28.58 16.57
C GLY A 326 -4.98 27.93 15.73
N ASN A 327 -4.66 27.58 14.50
CA ASN A 327 -5.57 26.90 13.59
C ASN A 327 -5.22 25.42 13.52
N TYR A 328 -6.08 24.56 14.07
CA TYR A 328 -6.01 23.13 13.85
C TYR A 328 -6.48 22.85 12.43
N THR A 329 -5.54 22.45 11.57
CA THR A 329 -5.77 22.33 10.13
C THR A 329 -5.59 20.89 9.69
N GLU A 330 -6.55 20.42 8.90
CA GLU A 330 -6.50 19.14 8.19
C GLU A 330 -5.99 19.38 6.78
N MET A 331 -4.82 18.82 6.47
CA MET A 331 -4.18 18.96 5.18
C MET A 331 -4.26 17.64 4.42
N GLU A 332 -4.76 17.70 3.19
CA GLU A 332 -4.70 16.61 2.22
C GLU A 332 -3.72 17.01 1.12
N ILE A 333 -2.61 16.29 1.01
CA ILE A 333 -1.49 16.61 0.11
C ILE A 333 -1.24 15.40 -0.80
N PRO A 334 -1.60 15.47 -2.09
CA PRO A 334 -1.23 14.46 -3.07
C PRO A 334 0.29 14.36 -3.18
N TYR A 335 0.82 13.15 -3.37
CA TYR A 335 2.23 12.91 -3.54
C TYR A 335 2.50 11.76 -4.50
N THR A 336 3.68 11.79 -5.11
CA THR A 336 4.26 10.64 -5.83
C THR A 336 5.50 10.19 -5.07
N ALA A 337 5.67 8.89 -4.86
CA ALA A 337 6.82 8.34 -4.15
C ALA A 337 7.21 6.97 -4.70
N THR A 338 8.41 6.52 -4.36
CA THR A 338 8.86 5.14 -4.61
C THR A 338 8.72 4.36 -3.32
N ILE A 339 7.92 3.29 -3.34
CA ILE A 339 7.82 2.33 -2.24
C ILE A 339 8.77 1.17 -2.51
N VAL A 340 9.62 0.86 -1.54
CA VAL A 340 10.50 -0.31 -1.54
C VAL A 340 9.86 -1.36 -0.65
N GLN A 341 9.52 -2.49 -1.24
CA GLN A 341 8.98 -3.66 -0.56
C GLN A 341 10.16 -4.55 -0.14
N ASN A 342 10.29 -4.81 1.16
CA ASN A 342 11.32 -5.71 1.69
C ASN A 342 10.71 -7.10 1.95
N TYR A 343 11.38 -8.14 1.48
CA TYR A 343 10.92 -9.53 1.62
C TYR A 343 11.78 -10.32 2.62
N LYS A 344 11.27 -11.47 3.07
CA LYS A 344 11.96 -12.33 4.07
C LYS A 344 13.32 -12.87 3.61
N ASP A 345 13.48 -13.06 2.31
CA ASP A 345 14.71 -13.51 1.66
C ASP A 345 15.73 -12.39 1.44
N GLY A 346 15.42 -11.16 1.86
CA GLY A 346 16.30 -10.00 1.72
C GLY A 346 16.22 -9.32 0.35
N GLU A 347 15.45 -9.86 -0.60
CA GLU A 347 15.18 -9.17 -1.85
C GLU A 347 14.33 -7.92 -1.63
N LYS A 348 14.49 -6.97 -2.54
CA LYS A 348 13.78 -5.69 -2.53
C LYS A 348 13.16 -5.42 -3.88
N ARG A 349 11.95 -4.89 -3.88
CA ARG A 349 11.25 -4.45 -5.09
C ARG A 349 10.81 -3.01 -4.94
N GLU A 350 11.03 -2.22 -5.99
CA GLU A 350 10.66 -0.80 -6.00
C GLU A 350 9.47 -0.58 -6.93
N ILE A 351 8.48 0.18 -6.46
CA ILE A 351 7.28 0.54 -7.22
C ILE A 351 7.03 2.04 -7.03
N VAL A 352 6.61 2.72 -8.09
CA VAL A 352 6.22 4.13 -8.02
C VAL A 352 4.72 4.21 -7.75
N ILE A 353 4.35 4.90 -6.67
CA ILE A 353 2.96 5.06 -6.25
C ILE A 353 2.55 6.54 -6.30
N ARG A 354 1.26 6.76 -6.49
CA ARG A 354 0.62 8.08 -6.37
C ARG A 354 -0.51 7.96 -5.36
N ASP A 355 -0.43 8.73 -4.28
CA ASP A 355 -1.44 8.70 -3.23
C ASP A 355 -1.57 10.06 -2.55
N THR A 356 -2.41 10.17 -1.52
CA THR A 356 -2.67 11.39 -0.76
C THR A 356 -2.28 11.21 0.70
N LYS A 357 -1.38 12.09 1.17
CA LYS A 357 -1.03 12.22 2.57
C LYS A 357 -2.10 13.06 3.27
N ARG A 358 -2.66 12.54 4.36
CA ARG A 358 -3.51 13.32 5.29
C ARG A 358 -2.71 13.65 6.55
N GLU A 359 -2.68 14.91 6.92
CA GLU A 359 -1.94 15.40 8.08
C GLU A 359 -2.77 16.44 8.85
N ASN A 360 -3.02 16.16 10.12
CA ASN A 360 -3.65 17.10 11.03
C ASN A 360 -2.60 17.67 11.99
N LYS A 361 -2.46 19.00 11.99
CA LYS A 361 -1.52 19.68 12.89
C LYS A 361 -1.98 21.10 13.25
N MET A 362 -1.40 21.64 14.32
CA MET A 362 -1.57 23.05 14.67
C MET A 362 -0.73 23.92 13.71
N MET A 363 -1.34 24.96 13.14
CA MET A 363 -0.69 25.94 12.28
C MET A 363 -1.16 27.36 12.62
N ASP A 364 -0.51 28.38 12.06
CA ASP A 364 -0.90 29.79 12.22
C ASP A 364 -1.08 30.21 13.70
N ILE A 365 -0.11 29.86 14.54
CA ILE A 365 -0.13 30.24 15.95
C ILE A 365 0.09 31.75 16.03
N MET A 366 -0.87 32.46 16.63
CA MET A 366 -0.86 33.90 16.81
C MET A 366 -1.14 34.24 18.27
N ALA A 367 -0.42 35.22 18.78
CA ALA A 367 -0.68 35.81 20.09
C ALA A 367 -1.51 37.09 19.91
N GLU A 368 -2.70 37.11 20.48
CA GLU A 368 -3.57 38.28 20.56
C GLU A 368 -3.31 39.01 21.89
N TYR A 369 -2.86 40.26 21.80
CA TYR A 369 -2.53 41.09 22.95
C TYR A 369 -3.70 42.03 23.26
N THR A 370 -4.13 42.07 24.52
CA THR A 370 -5.04 43.12 24.99
C THR A 370 -4.30 44.45 25.13
N PRO A 371 -5.00 45.59 25.26
CA PRO A 371 -4.33 46.84 25.65
C PRO A 371 -3.57 46.66 26.97
N ALA A 372 -2.50 47.41 27.15
CA ALA A 372 -1.76 47.39 28.41
C ALA A 372 -2.59 48.04 29.52
N TYR A 373 -2.47 47.54 30.75
CA TYR A 373 -3.08 48.12 31.94
C TYR A 373 -2.03 48.32 33.03
N TYR A 374 -2.18 49.35 33.86
CA TYR A 374 -1.28 49.55 34.98
C TYR A 374 -1.56 48.54 36.10
N LEU A 375 -0.50 48.00 36.68
CA LEU A 375 -0.57 47.01 37.76
C LEU A 375 -1.21 47.57 39.05
N HIS A 376 -1.12 48.88 39.28
CA HIS A 376 -1.56 49.50 40.55
C HIS A 376 -3.06 49.80 40.61
N ASN A 377 -3.72 50.00 39.46
CA ASN A 377 -5.13 50.42 39.40
C ASN A 377 -5.97 49.68 38.35
N ASN A 378 -5.38 48.76 37.59
CA ASN A 378 -6.00 48.05 36.47
C ASN A 378 -6.64 48.97 35.40
N SER A 379 -6.22 50.24 35.31
CA SER A 379 -6.68 51.15 34.26
C SER A 379 -5.85 50.95 32.99
N TRP A 380 -6.48 51.12 31.83
CA TRP A 380 -5.80 51.01 30.54
C TRP A 380 -4.74 52.11 30.37
N VAL A 381 -3.59 51.73 29.81
CA VAL A 381 -2.52 52.65 29.44
C VAL A 381 -3.01 53.44 28.20
N PRO A 382 -2.97 54.78 28.22
CA PRO A 382 -3.33 55.59 27.07
C PRO A 382 -2.40 55.25 25.90
N THR A 383 -2.95 54.73 24.80
CA THR A 383 -2.14 54.40 23.63
C THR A 383 -1.90 55.68 22.82
N THR A 384 -0.68 56.21 22.89
CA THR A 384 -0.31 57.38 22.07
C THR A 384 -0.08 56.92 20.62
N THR A 385 -1.06 57.12 19.75
CA THR A 385 -0.95 56.82 18.32
C THR A 385 0.12 57.72 17.69
N THR A 386 1.32 57.20 17.45
CA THR A 386 2.39 57.97 16.79
C THR A 386 2.23 57.80 15.28
N THR A 387 1.72 58.82 14.59
CA THR A 387 1.63 58.86 13.13
C THR A 387 3.03 59.15 12.57
N THR A 388 3.73 58.13 12.07
CA THR A 388 5.03 58.31 11.42
C THR A 388 4.82 58.85 10.00
N THR A 389 5.02 60.16 9.81
CA THR A 389 5.04 60.78 8.47
C THR A 389 6.40 60.50 7.84
N THR A 390 6.45 59.62 6.84
CA THR A 390 7.66 59.33 6.07
C THR A 390 7.99 60.49 5.13
N SER A 391 8.97 61.33 5.49
CA SER A 391 9.54 62.31 4.56
C SER A 391 10.68 61.68 3.76
N THR A 392 10.43 61.43 2.47
CA THR A 392 11.46 61.08 1.48
C THR A 392 12.39 62.26 1.22
N THR A 393 13.65 62.15 1.64
CA THR A 393 14.74 63.01 1.18
C THR A 393 15.67 62.20 0.28
N THR A 394 15.56 62.46 -1.02
CA THR A 394 16.58 62.13 -2.03
C THR A 394 17.80 63.01 -1.81
N THR A 395 18.97 62.40 -1.61
CA THR A 395 20.24 63.09 -1.81
C THR A 395 21.22 62.16 -2.50
N SER A 396 21.47 62.47 -3.76
CA SER A 396 22.51 61.94 -4.61
C SER A 396 23.85 62.53 -4.21
N THR A 397 24.87 61.71 -3.97
CA THR A 397 26.26 62.15 -4.15
C THR A 397 27.17 60.97 -4.50
N THR A 398 27.92 61.18 -5.55
CA THR A 398 28.75 60.24 -6.32
C THR A 398 30.21 60.59 -6.09
N THR A 399 31.07 59.65 -5.66
CA THR A 399 32.48 59.56 -6.11
C THR A 399 33.20 58.26 -5.68
N LYS A 400 33.35 57.36 -6.67
CA LYS A 400 34.53 56.58 -7.15
C LYS A 400 35.61 55.94 -6.23
N MET A 401 35.71 54.60 -6.42
CA MET A 401 36.89 53.68 -6.57
C MET A 401 37.78 53.42 -5.31
N THR A 402 38.25 52.21 -4.95
CA THR A 402 38.86 51.11 -5.74
C THR A 402 39.02 49.81 -4.89
N THR A 403 38.54 48.68 -5.44
CA THR A 403 39.00 47.25 -5.49
C THR A 403 39.65 46.44 -4.33
N THR A 404 39.14 45.18 -4.18
CA THR A 404 39.77 43.88 -3.77
C THR A 404 40.26 43.74 -2.31
N GLN A 405 39.96 42.71 -1.50
CA GLN A 405 39.80 41.26 -1.72
C GLN A 405 38.98 40.55 -0.61
N GLU A 406 38.51 39.35 -0.97
CA GLU A 406 37.92 38.19 -0.26
C GLU A 406 38.48 37.83 1.14
N VAL A 407 37.59 37.53 2.11
CA VAL A 407 37.91 36.68 3.28
C VAL A 407 36.72 35.77 3.63
N THR A 408 37.09 34.51 3.79
CA THR A 408 36.39 33.26 4.14
C THR A 408 35.83 33.20 5.58
N PRO A 409 34.95 32.21 5.88
CA PRO A 409 34.19 32.13 7.13
C PRO A 409 35.00 31.65 8.34
N ILE A 410 34.60 32.15 9.52
CA ILE A 410 35.13 31.83 10.85
C ILE A 410 34.68 30.41 11.27
N SER A 411 35.66 29.58 11.65
CA SER A 411 35.49 28.27 12.32
C SER A 411 35.47 28.44 13.85
N PRO A 412 34.72 27.60 14.61
CA PRO A 412 34.67 27.64 16.08
C PRO A 412 35.97 27.14 16.77
N PRO A 413 36.19 27.50 18.05
CA PRO A 413 37.50 27.36 18.72
C PRO A 413 37.79 25.96 19.29
N ASP A 414 39.08 25.62 19.26
CA ASP A 414 39.75 24.45 19.85
C ASP A 414 39.69 24.42 21.39
N MET A 415 39.50 23.22 21.95
CA MET A 415 39.82 22.90 23.34
C MET A 415 41.23 22.31 23.43
N GLN A 416 42.06 22.88 24.30
CA GLN A 416 43.43 22.42 24.57
C GLN A 416 43.46 21.14 25.43
N ASP A 417 44.15 20.14 24.90
CA ASP A 417 44.68 18.97 25.60
C ASP A 417 45.73 19.34 26.64
N SER A 418 45.68 18.70 27.81
CA SER A 418 46.82 18.57 28.73
C SER A 418 47.24 17.11 28.82
N LYS A 419 48.53 16.88 28.54
CA LYS A 419 49.19 15.58 28.43
C LYS A 419 49.97 15.21 29.72
N VAL A 420 49.92 13.91 30.06
CA VAL A 420 51.05 12.98 30.39
C VAL A 420 51.59 13.03 31.85
N PRO A 421 52.07 11.91 32.48
CA PRO A 421 52.74 10.75 31.84
C PRO A 421 52.41 9.29 32.25
N ASP A 422 52.87 8.41 31.35
CA ASP A 422 53.17 6.97 31.41
C ASP A 422 53.91 6.49 32.68
N ASN A 423 53.62 5.27 33.16
CA ASN A 423 54.45 4.09 32.86
C ASN A 423 53.97 2.75 33.49
N LEU A 424 54.30 1.68 32.76
CA LEU A 424 54.64 0.28 33.14
C LEU A 424 53.58 -0.81 33.48
N GLN A 425 53.65 -1.85 32.62
CA GLN A 425 53.75 -3.31 32.90
C GLN A 425 52.50 -4.21 33.04
N THR A 426 52.37 -5.08 32.03
CA THR A 426 52.22 -6.56 32.04
C THR A 426 51.47 -7.28 33.18
N GLY A 427 50.57 -8.19 32.80
CA GLY A 427 50.23 -9.36 33.62
C GLY A 427 49.00 -10.15 33.21
N ASP A 428 49.21 -11.36 32.69
CA ASP A 428 48.25 -12.46 32.62
C ASP A 428 47.56 -12.75 33.98
N LYS A 429 46.30 -13.22 33.94
CA LYS A 429 45.80 -14.50 34.52
C LYS A 429 44.32 -14.43 34.97
N LYS A 430 43.57 -15.42 34.47
CA LYS A 430 42.63 -16.32 35.18
C LYS A 430 41.80 -15.78 36.35
N HIS A 431 40.49 -16.01 36.28
CA HIS A 431 39.76 -16.66 37.38
C HIS A 431 38.60 -17.54 36.88
N ASP A 432 38.57 -18.75 37.46
CA ASP A 432 37.61 -19.84 37.30
C ASP A 432 36.38 -19.67 38.24
N ASN A 433 35.35 -20.52 38.03
CA ASN A 433 34.36 -21.07 39.00
C ASN A 433 33.17 -20.16 39.44
N MET A 434 31.92 -20.61 39.71
CA MET A 434 31.27 -21.90 40.05
C MET A 434 29.83 -21.90 39.45
N GLN A 435 29.26 -22.95 38.89
CA GLN A 435 28.62 -24.14 39.49
C GLN A 435 27.52 -23.86 40.54
N SER A 436 26.27 -24.19 40.21
CA SER A 436 25.25 -24.66 41.16
C SER A 436 24.19 -25.51 40.45
N ASP A 437 24.04 -26.73 40.96
CA ASP A 437 23.14 -27.80 40.57
C ASP A 437 21.67 -27.57 40.96
N GLU A 438 20.83 -28.37 40.28
CA GLU A 438 19.62 -29.06 40.75
C GLU A 438 18.58 -28.32 41.61
N GLN A 439 17.34 -28.28 41.11
CA GLN A 439 16.22 -28.78 41.91
C GLN A 439 15.09 -29.37 41.06
N ASN A 440 14.73 -30.58 41.50
CA ASN A 440 13.69 -31.50 41.07
C ASN A 440 12.30 -31.05 41.54
N SER A 441 11.24 -31.26 40.75
CA SER A 441 9.97 -31.78 41.28
C SER A 441 9.06 -32.33 40.17
N THR A 442 8.56 -33.54 40.42
CA THR A 442 7.58 -34.30 39.63
C THR A 442 6.40 -34.61 40.56
N ILE A 443 5.15 -34.23 40.22
CA ILE A 443 3.86 -34.86 40.61
C ILE A 443 2.83 -34.34 39.57
N LYS A 444 2.26 -35.09 38.60
CA LYS A 444 1.29 -36.22 38.56
C LYS A 444 -0.20 -35.91 38.86
N ASP A 445 -1.02 -36.44 37.94
CA ASP A 445 -2.45 -36.84 37.98
C ASP A 445 -3.53 -35.73 37.85
N ALA A 446 -4.41 -35.68 36.82
CA ALA A 446 -5.34 -36.61 36.17
C ALA A 446 -6.80 -36.45 36.65
N LYS A 447 -7.70 -36.11 35.71
CA LYS A 447 -9.18 -36.28 35.70
C LYS A 447 -9.69 -35.76 34.34
N THR A 448 -9.96 -36.57 33.33
CA THR A 448 -11.14 -37.43 33.10
C THR A 448 -12.47 -36.72 33.32
N GLY A 449 -13.15 -36.40 32.21
CA GLY A 449 -14.55 -35.98 32.16
C GLY A 449 -15.13 -36.37 30.81
N GLU A 450 -15.78 -37.54 30.76
CA GLU A 450 -16.73 -37.89 29.71
C GLU A 450 -18.04 -37.10 29.91
N SER A 451 -18.59 -36.52 28.84
CA SER A 451 -20.05 -36.44 28.70
C SER A 451 -20.46 -36.52 27.24
N LYS A 452 -21.33 -37.51 27.00
CA LYS A 452 -22.06 -37.86 25.79
C LYS A 452 -22.89 -36.69 25.24
N SER A 453 -23.10 -36.65 23.91
CA SER A 453 -24.44 -36.52 23.32
C SER A 453 -24.39 -36.65 21.79
N SER A 454 -25.29 -37.47 21.27
CA SER A 454 -25.51 -37.84 19.89
C SER A 454 -26.69 -37.09 19.26
N ALA A 455 -26.54 -36.76 17.97
CA ALA A 455 -27.51 -36.95 16.88
C ALA A 455 -28.89 -36.22 16.82
N ALA A 456 -29.27 -35.98 15.55
CA ALA A 456 -30.57 -35.62 14.95
C ALA A 456 -31.00 -34.14 15.09
N SER A 457 -30.99 -33.30 14.05
CA SER A 457 -31.76 -33.29 12.78
C SER A 457 -33.27 -33.09 12.96
N LEU A 458 -33.79 -31.96 12.47
CA LEU A 458 -34.86 -31.82 11.45
C LEU A 458 -35.70 -30.52 11.58
N ILE A 459 -35.85 -29.83 10.44
CA ILE A 459 -37.00 -29.01 9.97
C ILE A 459 -37.17 -27.63 10.67
N SER A 460 -37.21 -26.48 9.99
CA SER A 460 -38.22 -26.11 8.98
C SER A 460 -37.76 -25.09 7.94
N SER A 461 -37.94 -25.47 6.67
CA SER A 461 -38.18 -24.64 5.50
C SER A 461 -39.55 -23.95 5.57
N LEU A 462 -39.66 -22.68 5.18
CA LEU A 462 -40.81 -22.07 4.50
C LEU A 462 -40.58 -20.56 4.35
N LEU A 463 -40.42 -20.08 3.10
CA LEU A 463 -40.92 -18.78 2.58
C LEU A 463 -40.22 -18.42 1.25
N THR A 464 -40.54 -19.15 0.17
CA THR A 464 -40.33 -18.68 -1.21
C THR A 464 -41.36 -19.33 -2.14
N SER A 465 -42.57 -18.79 -2.24
CA SER A 465 -43.51 -19.19 -3.32
C SER A 465 -44.75 -18.30 -3.45
N ILE A 466 -44.61 -16.97 -3.65
CA ILE A 466 -45.72 -16.15 -4.17
C ILE A 466 -45.14 -15.06 -5.08
N SER A 467 -45.00 -15.36 -6.37
CA SER A 467 -44.82 -14.33 -7.42
C SER A 467 -45.15 -14.85 -8.84
N LEU A 468 -45.18 -16.16 -9.07
CA LEU A 468 -45.34 -16.71 -10.43
C LEU A 468 -46.78 -17.01 -10.89
N MET A 469 -47.82 -16.71 -10.09
CA MET A 469 -49.22 -17.03 -10.44
C MET A 469 -50.07 -15.83 -10.91
N LEU A 470 -49.49 -14.63 -11.05
CA LEU A 470 -50.26 -13.45 -11.48
C LEU A 470 -50.10 -13.08 -12.97
N THR A 471 -49.25 -13.77 -13.72
CA THR A 471 -49.02 -13.47 -15.15
C THR A 471 -49.81 -14.37 -16.11
N LEU A 472 -50.52 -15.40 -15.61
CA LEU A 472 -51.27 -16.33 -16.47
C LEU A 472 -52.78 -16.04 -16.58
N LEU A 473 -53.28 -14.95 -15.97
CA LEU A 473 -54.70 -14.57 -15.98
C LEU A 473 -55.01 -13.31 -16.81
N MET A 474 -54.04 -12.83 -17.61
CA MET A 474 -54.22 -11.68 -18.52
C MET A 474 -54.21 -12.07 -20.01
N PHE A 475 -54.24 -13.37 -20.34
CA PHE A 475 -54.37 -13.86 -21.72
C PHE A 475 -55.32 -15.07 -21.79
N THR A 476 -56.60 -14.83 -21.49
CA THR A 476 -57.76 -15.51 -22.08
C THR A 476 -58.95 -14.58 -22.07
#